data_AF-A0A7Z9WL89-F1
#
_entry.id   AF-A0A7Z9WL89-F1
#
_cell.length_a   1.000
_cell.length_b   1.000
_cell.length_c   1.000
_cell.angle_alpha   90.00
_cell.angle_beta   90.00
_cell.angle_gamma   90.00
#
_symmetry.space_group_name_H-M   'P 1'
#
loop_
_entity.id
_entity.type
_entity.pdbx_description
1 polymer ?
#
loop_
_entity_poly.entity_id
_entity_poly.type
_entity_poly.pdbx_seq_one_letter_code
_entity_poly.pdbx_strand_id
1 'polypeptide(L)'
;MNRIVFERLVAEALEALPERFREKLDNVVVVVEDWPDRETMRLAGVRSPLELLGFYHGVPQTKRTHSYGLVPPDKISIYRRPIEMR
;
A
#
# COMPACT_ATOMS: atom_id res chain seq x y z
N MET A 1 14.60 -11.62 -2.62
CA MET A 1 14.81 -11.78 -1.16
C MET A 1 13.66 -12.58 -0.55
N ASN A 2 13.79 -13.21 0.62
CA ASN A 2 12.63 -13.85 1.29
C ASN A 2 11.68 -12.77 1.85
N ARG A 3 10.37 -13.05 1.83
CA ARG A 3 9.27 -12.17 2.26
C ARG A 3 9.52 -11.56 3.64
N ILE A 4 9.95 -12.36 4.61
CA ILE A 4 10.20 -11.89 5.99
C ILE A 4 11.25 -10.77 6.03
N VAL A 5 12.33 -10.93 5.26
CA VAL A 5 13.40 -9.92 5.22
C VAL A 5 12.91 -8.65 4.52
N PHE A 6 12.10 -8.80 3.47
CA PHE A 6 11.48 -7.67 2.79
C PHE A 6 10.53 -6.90 3.70
N GLU A 7 9.66 -7.59 4.43
CA GLU A 7 8.73 -7.00 5.40
C GLU A 7 9.47 -6.23 6.49
N ARG A 8 10.59 -6.75 6.98
CA ARG A 8 11.43 -6.03 7.94
C ARG A 8 12.01 -4.75 7.35
N LEU A 9 12.52 -4.79 6.12
CA LEU A 9 13.04 -3.59 5.44
C LEU A 9 11.95 -2.56 5.16
N VAL A 10 10.72 -3.00 4.85
CA VAL A 10 9.57 -2.10 4.74
C VAL A 10 9.26 -1.44 6.09
N ALA A 11 9.26 -2.20 7.18
CA ALA A 11 9.06 -1.64 8.53
C ALA A 11 10.14 -0.62 8.89
N GLU A 12 11.42 -0.96 8.69
CA GLU A 12 12.55 -0.04 8.89
C GLU A 12 12.40 1.25 8.06
N ALA A 13 11.95 1.13 6.80
CA ALA A 13 11.71 2.28 5.94
C ALA A 13 10.55 3.16 6.42
N LEU A 14 9.48 2.57 6.97
CA LEU A 14 8.35 3.30 7.53
C LEU A 14 8.74 4.06 8.81
N GLU A 15 9.54 3.44 9.68
CA GLU A 15 10.07 4.07 10.89
C GLU A 15 11.01 5.24 10.57
N ALA A 16 11.79 5.11 9.50
CA ALA A 16 12.71 6.15 9.02
C ALA A 16 12.00 7.35 8.33
N LEU A 17 10.67 7.29 8.12
CA LEU A 17 9.94 8.40 7.53
C LEU A 17 9.98 9.64 8.45
N PRO A 18 10.11 10.86 7.88
CA PRO A 18 9.93 12.10 8.63
C PRO A 18 8.59 12.13 9.36
N GLU A 19 8.55 12.70 10.57
CA GLU A 19 7.38 12.73 11.47
C GLU A 19 6.09 13.18 10.75
N ARG A 20 6.18 14.25 9.94
CA ARG A 20 5.06 14.80 9.15
C ARG A 20 4.37 13.79 8.21
N PHE A 21 5.05 12.69 7.87
CA PHE A 21 4.49 11.61 7.06
C PHE A 21 4.02 10.44 7.93
N ARG A 22 4.71 10.13 9.03
CA ARG A 22 4.28 9.10 9.99
C ARG A 22 2.91 9.43 10.59
N GLU A 23 2.66 10.69 10.96
CA GLU A 23 1.34 11.15 11.45
C GLU A 23 0.20 10.91 10.44
N LYS A 24 0.51 10.83 9.13
CA LYS A 24 -0.50 10.58 8.09
C LYS A 24 -0.81 9.09 7.90
N LEU A 25 -0.04 8.20 8.55
CA LEU A 25 -0.20 6.76 8.47
C LEU A 25 -1.01 6.18 9.65
N ASP A 26 -1.43 7.01 10.63
CA ASP A 26 -2.14 6.58 11.85
C ASP A 26 -3.45 5.78 11.60
N ASN A 27 -4.00 5.84 10.38
CA ASN A 27 -5.16 5.04 9.96
C ASN A 27 -4.92 4.31 8.63
N VAL A 28 -3.66 3.97 8.36
CA VAL A 28 -3.23 3.31 7.13
C VAL A 28 -2.54 1.99 7.45
N VAL A 29 -3.08 0.90 6.92
CA VAL A 29 -2.45 -0.43 7.01
C VAL A 29 -1.52 -0.61 5.83
N VAL A 30 -0.22 -0.82 6.08
CA VAL A 30 0.76 -1.16 5.05
C VAL A 30 0.92 -2.68 4.99
N VAL A 31 0.77 -3.27 3.80
CA VAL A 31 0.94 -4.72 3.58
C VAL A 31 1.94 -4.99 2.47
N VAL A 32 2.63 -6.14 2.56
CA VAL A 32 3.54 -6.61 1.51
C VAL A 32 2.85 -7.69 0.68
N GLU A 33 2.75 -7.46 -0.62
CA GLU A 33 2.21 -8.41 -1.59
C GLU A 33 3.30 -8.76 -2.61
N ASP A 34 3.20 -9.94 -3.24
CA ASP A 34 4.21 -10.31 -4.24
C ASP A 34 4.04 -9.57 -5.55
N TRP A 35 2.79 -9.42 -5.99
CA TRP A 35 2.40 -8.79 -7.25
C TRP A 35 1.08 -8.04 -7.07
N PRO A 36 0.84 -6.96 -7.85
CA PRO A 36 -0.49 -6.35 -7.93
C PRO A 36 -1.48 -7.28 -8.63
N ASP A 37 -2.73 -7.28 -8.18
CA ASP A 37 -3.82 -7.94 -8.89
C ASP A 37 -4.28 -7.13 -10.12
N ARG A 38 -5.13 -7.74 -10.95
CA ARG A 38 -5.61 -7.12 -12.19
C ARG A 38 -6.46 -5.88 -11.97
N GLU A 39 -7.26 -5.85 -10.90
CA GLU A 39 -8.13 -4.71 -10.61
C GLU A 39 -7.28 -3.51 -10.20
N THR A 40 -6.30 -3.74 -9.32
CA THR A 40 -5.34 -2.75 -8.87
C THR A 40 -4.53 -2.20 -10.04
N MET A 41 -4.03 -3.05 -10.93
CA MET A 41 -3.33 -2.60 -12.15
C MET A 41 -4.21 -1.73 -13.04
N ARG A 42 -5.49 -2.11 -13.22
CA ARG A 42 -6.46 -1.33 -14.00
C ARG A 42 -6.71 0.04 -13.36
N LEU A 43 -6.88 0.09 -12.04
CA LEU A 43 -7.07 1.34 -11.29
C LEU A 43 -5.81 2.23 -11.33
N ALA A 44 -4.63 1.63 -11.27
CA ALA A 44 -3.35 2.32 -11.39
C ALA A 44 -3.04 2.79 -12.83
N GLY A 45 -3.78 2.31 -13.83
CA GLY A 45 -3.56 2.66 -15.24
C GLY A 45 -2.27 2.08 -15.83
N VAL A 46 -1.70 1.04 -15.22
CA VAL A 46 -0.47 0.37 -15.70
C VAL A 46 -0.80 -0.84 -16.56
N ARG A 47 0.12 -1.18 -17.48
CA ARG A 47 -0.04 -2.34 -18.36
C ARG A 47 0.79 -3.54 -17.91
N SER A 48 1.92 -3.29 -17.25
CA SER A 48 2.77 -4.33 -16.67
C SER A 48 2.75 -4.26 -15.13
N PRO A 49 2.67 -5.42 -14.43
CA PRO A 49 2.78 -5.45 -12.97
C PRO A 49 4.13 -4.96 -12.46
N LEU A 50 5.18 -4.99 -13.30
CA LEU A 50 6.51 -4.47 -12.97
C LEU A 50 6.55 -2.94 -12.84
N GLU A 51 5.58 -2.24 -13.42
CA GLU A 51 5.52 -0.77 -13.37
C GLU A 51 4.94 -0.25 -12.04
N LEU A 52 4.32 -1.11 -11.24
CA LEU A 52 3.64 -0.72 -10.00
C LEU A 52 4.39 -1.25 -8.78
N LEU A 53 5.04 -0.34 -8.04
CA LEU A 53 5.82 -0.68 -6.85
C LEU A 53 4.99 -0.68 -5.55
N GLY A 54 3.89 0.06 -5.56
CA GLY A 54 2.93 0.08 -4.47
C GLY A 54 1.65 0.80 -4.88
N PHE A 55 0.58 0.60 -4.12
CA PHE A 55 -0.73 1.17 -4.42
C PHE A 55 -1.48 1.54 -3.14
N TYR A 56 -2.06 2.74 -3.13
CA TYR A 56 -2.92 3.22 -2.06
C TYR A 56 -4.39 2.89 -2.38
N HIS A 57 -4.96 2.00 -1.59
CA HIS A 57 -6.36 1.59 -1.61
C HIS A 57 -7.15 2.50 -0.67
N GLY A 58 -7.55 3.66 -1.17
CA GLY A 58 -8.41 4.59 -0.44
C GLY A 58 -9.81 4.66 -1.01
N VAL A 59 -10.83 4.69 -0.15
CA VAL A 59 -12.18 5.11 -0.54
C VAL A 59 -12.31 6.62 -0.31
N PRO A 60 -12.67 7.44 -1.32
CA PRO A 60 -12.83 8.88 -1.16
C PRO A 60 -13.76 9.23 0.02
N GLN A 61 -13.35 10.19 0.84
CA GLN A 61 -14.10 10.67 2.02
C GLN A 61 -15.54 11.07 1.67
N THR A 62 -15.79 11.56 0.45
CA THR A 62 -17.13 11.98 -0.04
C THR A 62 -18.12 10.84 -0.30
N LYS A 63 -17.66 9.58 -0.31
CA LYS A 63 -18.52 8.39 -0.41
C LYS A 63 -18.72 7.68 0.93
N ARG A 64 -18.20 8.24 2.04
CA ARG A 64 -18.41 7.75 3.40
C ARG A 64 -19.78 8.19 3.91
N THR A 65 -20.85 7.64 3.34
CA THR A 65 -22.21 7.90 3.81
C THR A 65 -22.36 7.44 5.27
N HIS A 66 -23.07 8.25 6.06
CA HIS A 66 -23.34 8.16 7.50
C HIS A 66 -24.12 6.91 7.97
N SER A 67 -23.85 5.74 7.41
CA SER A 67 -24.50 4.49 7.76
C SER A 67 -23.50 3.54 8.43
N TYR A 68 -23.44 3.65 9.77
CA TYR A 68 -23.07 2.59 10.70
C TYR A 68 -21.64 1.99 10.58
N GLY A 69 -20.69 2.62 11.27
CA GLY A 69 -19.91 1.91 12.29
C GLY A 69 -18.57 1.22 11.95
N LEU A 70 -18.18 0.98 10.70
CA LEU A 70 -16.90 0.32 10.40
C LEU A 70 -16.29 0.85 9.10
N VAL A 71 -15.62 2.01 9.15
CA VAL A 71 -14.76 2.45 8.04
C VAL A 71 -13.46 1.67 8.16
N PRO A 72 -13.16 0.72 7.24
CA PRO A 72 -11.87 0.03 7.26
C PRO A 72 -10.74 1.06 7.11
N PRO A 73 -9.58 0.84 7.75
CA PRO A 73 -8.42 1.71 7.55
C PRO A 73 -8.05 1.72 6.07
N ASP A 74 -7.48 2.83 5.61
CA ASP A 74 -6.95 2.89 4.26
C ASP A 74 -5.79 1.89 4.14
N LYS A 75 -5.57 1.28 2.97
CA LYS A 75 -4.53 0.24 2.81
C LYS A 75 -3.47 0.69 1.81
N ILE A 76 -2.19 0.47 2.11
CA ILE A 76 -1.09 0.58 1.14
C ILE A 76 -0.55 -0.82 0.89
N SER A 77 -0.60 -1.28 -0.36
CA SER A 77 0.15 -2.45 -0.79
C SER A 77 1.54 -2.03 -1.27
N ILE A 78 2.59 -2.72 -0.83
CA ILE A 78 3.95 -2.63 -1.36
C ILE A 78 4.27 -3.94 -2.08
N TYR A 79 4.70 -3.86 -3.35
CA TYR A 79 4.87 -5.03 -4.21
C TYR A 79 6.34 -5.48 -4.26
N ARG A 80 6.62 -6.61 -3.60
CA ARG A 80 7.97 -7.16 -3.45
C ARG A 80 8.63 -7.49 -4.79
N ARG A 81 7.95 -8.21 -5.68
CA ARG A 81 8.59 -8.66 -6.93
C ARG A 81 8.90 -7.53 -7.90
N PRO A 82 7.99 -6.56 -8.15
CA PRO A 82 8.32 -5.35 -8.92
C PRO A 82 9.51 -4.59 -8.35
N ILE A 83 9.62 -4.44 -7.03
CA ILE A 83 10.74 -3.74 -6.39
C ILE A 83 12.06 -4.50 -6.55
N GLU A 84 12.05 -5.83 -6.39
CA GLU A 84 13.26 -6.66 -6.51
C GLU A 84 13.78 -6.82 -7.94
N MET A 85 12.92 -6.64 -8.95
CA MET A 85 13.23 -6.85 -10.37
C MET A 85 13.53 -5.54 -11.11
N ARG A 86 13.66 -4.43 -10.39
CA ARG A 86 13.96 -3.12 -10.95
C ARG A 86 15.46 -2.85 -11.05
#